data_AF-A0A926ISP2-F1
#
_entry.id   AF-A0A926ISP2-F1
#
_cell.length_a   1.000
_cell.length_b   1.000
_cell.length_c   1.000
_cell.angle_alpha   90.00
_cell.angle_beta   90.00
_cell.angle_gamma   90.00
#
_symmetry.space_group_name_H-M   'P 1'
#
loop_
_entity.id
_entity.type
_entity.pdbx_description
1 polymer ?
#
loop_
_entity_poly.entity_id
_entity_poly.type
_entity_poly.pdbx_seq_one_letter_code
_entity_poly.pdbx_strand_id
1 'polypeptide(L)'
;DPTRAGQAKREVGTNPFIVGPEAEEGNRLLAILRENPDMHAYILNTGSIGARDGGNGEKITIRASTEIMKQIAKEGIRWERDPDWGYETPSEVPGIDLKRDSPRGYYTPEEYSQRVGVLRKERRAWLAQFPGLDPAIPEAIEAH
;
A
#
# COMPACT_ATOMS: atom_id res chain seq x y z
N ASP A 1 23.92 4.12 5.33
CA ASP A 1 24.17 5.57 5.28
C ASP A 1 23.17 6.28 6.20
N PRO A 2 23.63 6.84 7.34
CA PRO A 2 22.78 7.55 8.30
C PRO A 2 22.09 8.80 7.72
N THR A 3 22.50 9.28 6.54
CA THR A 3 21.86 10.43 5.87
C THR A 3 20.53 10.11 5.17
N ARG A 4 20.15 8.83 5.07
CA ARG A 4 18.90 8.40 4.40
C ARG A 4 17.76 8.06 5.36
N ALA A 5 17.93 8.37 6.65
CA ALA A 5 16.87 8.23 7.64
C ALA A 5 15.67 9.13 7.26
N GLY A 6 14.49 8.53 7.05
CA GLY A 6 13.27 9.26 6.68
C GLY A 6 12.96 9.35 5.18
N GLN A 7 13.83 8.86 4.30
CA GLN A 7 13.48 8.70 2.88
C GLN A 7 12.62 7.44 2.69
N ALA A 8 11.60 7.51 1.84
CA ALA A 8 10.83 6.33 1.45
C ALA A 8 11.80 5.30 0.82
N LYS A 9 12.13 4.25 1.58
CA LYS A 9 12.92 3.14 1.07
C LYS A 9 12.08 2.38 0.06
N ARG A 10 12.41 2.56 -1.21
CA ARG A 10 11.90 1.74 -2.32
C ARG A 10 12.86 0.57 -2.47
N GLU A 11 12.77 -0.39 -1.56
CA GLU A 11 13.51 -1.65 -1.60
C GLU A 11 12.50 -2.78 -1.85
N VAL A 12 12.81 -3.71 -2.76
CA VAL A 12 11.97 -4.89 -2.99
C VAL A 12 11.95 -5.73 -1.72
N GLY A 13 10.84 -5.66 -0.98
CA GLY A 13 10.59 -6.49 0.20
C GLY A 13 11.65 -6.43 1.31
N THR A 14 12.50 -5.40 1.36
CA THR A 14 13.67 -5.36 2.26
C THR A 14 14.50 -6.65 2.21
N ASN A 15 14.61 -7.29 1.05
CA ASN A 15 15.39 -8.53 0.91
C ASN A 15 16.82 -8.18 0.44
N PRO A 16 17.81 -7.97 1.35
CA PRO A 16 19.19 -7.71 0.96
C PRO A 16 19.89 -8.94 0.37
N PHE A 17 19.17 -10.07 0.27
CA PHE A 17 19.68 -11.35 -0.20
C PHE A 17 19.11 -11.74 -1.57
N ILE A 18 18.46 -10.82 -2.30
CA ILE A 18 18.08 -11.08 -3.69
C ILE A 18 19.35 -11.37 -4.48
N VAL A 19 19.40 -12.57 -5.05
CA VAL A 19 20.45 -13.01 -5.97
C VAL A 19 19.78 -13.23 -7.32
N GLY A 20 20.17 -12.43 -8.32
CA GLY A 20 19.56 -12.45 -9.65
C GLY A 20 18.72 -11.20 -9.94
N PRO A 21 17.97 -11.19 -11.06
CA PRO A 21 17.19 -10.03 -11.47
C PRO A 21 16.01 -9.76 -10.53
N GLU A 22 15.83 -8.52 -10.07
CA GLU A 22 14.73 -8.15 -9.17
C GLU A 22 13.33 -8.36 -9.79
N ALA A 23 13.26 -8.33 -11.13
CA ALA A 23 12.02 -8.65 -11.86
C ALA A 23 11.56 -10.10 -11.62
N GLU A 24 12.49 -11.05 -11.49
CA GLU A 24 12.16 -12.45 -11.26
C GLU A 24 11.50 -12.66 -9.89
N GLU A 25 11.93 -11.93 -8.87
CA GLU A 25 11.32 -11.95 -7.54
C GLU A 25 9.87 -11.42 -7.57
N GLY A 26 9.64 -10.31 -8.26
CA GLY A 26 8.29 -9.76 -8.46
C GLY A 26 7.37 -10.75 -9.17
N ASN A 27 7.88 -11.38 -10.24
CA ASN A 27 7.15 -12.40 -10.99
C ASN A 27 6.90 -13.67 -10.16
N ARG A 28 7.86 -14.06 -9.32
CA ARG A 28 7.73 -15.21 -8.44
C ARG A 28 6.62 -15.00 -7.42
N LEU A 29 6.54 -13.83 -6.81
CA LEU A 29 5.44 -13.49 -5.90
C LEU A 29 4.09 -13.53 -6.62
N LEU A 30 4.01 -12.98 -7.83
CA LEU A 30 2.78 -13.05 -8.64
C LEU A 30 2.38 -14.49 -8.95
N ALA A 31 3.33 -15.36 -9.29
CA ALA A 31 3.07 -16.77 -9.53
C ALA A 31 2.52 -17.46 -8.28
N ILE A 32 3.14 -17.24 -7.10
CA ILE A 32 2.66 -17.78 -5.83
C ILE A 32 1.23 -17.32 -5.54
N LEU A 33 0.92 -16.04 -5.74
CA LEU A 33 -0.44 -15.51 -5.57
C LEU A 33 -1.45 -16.16 -6.52
N ARG A 34 -1.09 -16.36 -7.80
CA ARG A 34 -1.96 -17.02 -8.79
C ARG A 34 -2.16 -18.52 -8.49
N GLU A 35 -1.15 -19.18 -7.96
CA GLU A 35 -1.20 -20.61 -7.60
C GLU A 35 -1.97 -20.89 -6.30
N ASN A 36 -2.16 -19.87 -5.45
CA ASN A 36 -2.84 -19.98 -4.15
C ASN A 36 -3.99 -18.96 -4.07
N PRO A 37 -5.13 -19.21 -4.77
CA PRO A 37 -6.21 -18.24 -4.89
C PRO A 37 -6.96 -17.95 -3.58
N ASP A 38 -6.78 -18.78 -2.56
CA ASP A 38 -7.27 -18.61 -1.20
C ASP A 38 -6.34 -17.77 -0.31
N MET A 39 -5.13 -17.44 -0.79
CA MET A 39 -4.21 -16.58 -0.06
C MET A 39 -4.64 -15.12 -0.13
N HIS A 40 -4.80 -14.50 1.03
CA HIS A 40 -5.13 -13.08 1.13
C HIS A 40 -3.87 -12.23 1.33
N ALA A 41 -3.73 -11.15 0.56
CA ALA A 41 -2.64 -10.18 0.68
C ALA A 41 -3.17 -8.82 1.12
N TYR A 42 -2.56 -8.23 2.15
CA TYR A 42 -2.98 -6.95 2.71
C TYR A 42 -1.84 -5.94 2.73
N ILE A 43 -2.16 -4.68 2.45
CA ILE A 43 -1.24 -3.55 2.63
C ILE A 43 -1.69 -2.78 3.87
N LEU A 44 -0.84 -2.76 4.91
CA LEU A 44 -1.13 -2.06 6.16
C LEU A 44 -0.17 -0.87 6.34
N ASN A 45 -0.72 0.34 6.39
CA ASN A 45 0.05 1.53 6.75
C ASN A 45 0.28 1.55 8.27
N THR A 46 1.53 1.41 8.71
CA THR A 46 1.96 1.56 10.12
C THR A 46 2.71 2.87 10.37
N GLY A 47 2.75 3.74 9.36
CA GLY A 47 3.35 5.06 9.36
C GLY A 47 2.43 6.10 9.96
N SER A 48 2.09 7.11 9.16
CA SER A 48 1.21 8.23 9.51
C SER A 48 0.22 8.48 8.38
N ILE A 49 -0.80 9.29 8.66
CA ILE A 49 -1.82 9.72 7.71
C ILE A 49 -1.97 11.24 7.74
N GLY A 50 -2.41 11.85 6.64
CA GLY A 50 -2.74 13.28 6.63
C GLY A 50 -1.54 14.23 6.73
N ALA A 51 -0.33 13.78 6.43
CA ALA A 51 0.84 14.66 6.38
C ALA A 51 0.66 15.78 5.34
N ARG A 52 0.95 17.02 5.75
CA ARG A 52 1.00 18.25 4.93
C ARG A 52 2.43 18.79 4.95
N ASP A 53 2.78 19.73 4.08
CA ASP A 53 4.15 20.19 3.84
C ASP A 53 4.95 20.48 5.13
N GLY A 54 5.90 19.59 5.45
CA GLY A 54 6.75 19.69 6.65
C GLY A 54 6.15 19.12 7.95
N GLY A 55 4.89 18.69 7.95
CA GLY A 55 4.22 18.05 9.08
C GLY A 55 4.27 16.52 9.02
N ASN A 56 4.35 15.87 10.19
CA ASN A 56 4.50 14.41 10.31
C ASN A 56 3.20 13.61 10.07
N GLY A 57 2.06 14.29 9.86
CA GLY A 57 0.73 13.68 9.86
C GLY A 57 0.32 13.15 11.24
N GLU A 58 -0.85 12.53 11.31
CA GLU A 58 -1.31 11.79 12.48
C GLU A 58 -0.71 10.39 12.48
N LYS A 59 -0.06 10.01 13.59
CA LYS A 59 0.58 8.72 13.73
C LYS A 59 -0.49 7.63 13.86
N ILE A 60 -0.44 6.62 13.00
CA ILE A 60 -1.29 5.43 13.15
C ILE A 60 -0.83 4.68 14.41
N THR A 61 -1.78 4.44 15.31
CA THR A 61 -1.47 3.84 16.61
C THR A 61 -1.23 2.34 16.50
N ILE A 62 -0.36 1.80 17.35
CA ILE A 62 -0.14 0.34 17.47
C ILE A 62 -1.47 -0.36 17.79
N ARG A 63 -2.32 0.26 18.62
CA ARG A 63 -3.66 -0.27 18.94
C ARG A 63 -4.53 -0.40 17.69
N ALA A 64 -4.55 0.62 16.83
CA ALA A 64 -5.30 0.55 15.58
C ALA A 64 -4.78 -0.56 14.67
N SER A 65 -3.47 -0.63 14.43
CA SER A 65 -2.88 -1.68 13.57
C SER A 65 -3.13 -3.09 14.12
N THR A 66 -3.00 -3.30 15.44
CA THR A 66 -3.22 -4.62 16.07
C THR A 66 -4.68 -5.02 16.07
N GLU A 67 -5.61 -4.08 16.26
CA GLU A 67 -7.05 -4.35 16.15
C GLU A 67 -7.43 -4.72 14.71
N ILE A 68 -6.93 -4.00 13.71
CA ILE A 68 -7.18 -4.32 12.29
C ILE A 68 -6.68 -5.74 11.97
N MET A 69 -5.45 -6.10 12.36
CA MET A 69 -4.94 -7.47 12.16
C MET A 69 -5.81 -8.53 12.85
N LYS A 70 -6.31 -8.24 14.06
CA LYS A 70 -7.24 -9.13 14.76
C LYS A 70 -8.57 -9.29 14.01
N GLN A 71 -9.10 -8.20 13.44
CA GLN A 71 -10.36 -8.26 12.68
C GLN A 71 -10.20 -8.92 11.32
N ILE A 72 -9.03 -8.81 10.66
CA ILE A 72 -8.69 -9.61 9.48
C ILE A 72 -8.77 -11.10 9.83
N ALA A 73 -8.09 -11.53 10.90
CA ALA A 73 -8.07 -12.93 11.33
C ALA A 73 -9.44 -13.47 11.79
N LYS A 74 -10.37 -12.59 12.16
CA LYS A 74 -11.74 -12.93 12.56
C LYS A 74 -12.76 -12.76 11.45
N GLU A 75 -12.33 -12.34 10.26
CA GLU A 75 -13.21 -12.00 9.14
C GLU A 75 -14.28 -10.94 9.53
N GLY A 76 -13.93 -10.04 10.46
CA GLY A 76 -14.84 -9.06 11.06
C GLY A 76 -14.92 -7.73 10.31
N ILE A 77 -14.12 -7.54 9.26
CA ILE A 77 -14.04 -6.30 8.48
C ILE A 77 -15.10 -6.31 7.37
N ARG A 78 -15.83 -5.21 7.21
CA ARG A 78 -16.56 -4.95 5.98
C ARG A 78 -15.67 -4.21 5.01
N TRP A 79 -15.65 -4.68 3.78
CA TRP A 79 -14.82 -4.16 2.71
C TRP A 79 -15.65 -3.37 1.72
N GLU A 80 -15.03 -2.38 1.09
CA GLU A 80 -15.55 -1.67 -0.07
C GLU A 80 -14.44 -1.52 -1.11
N ARG A 81 -14.80 -1.37 -2.38
CA ARG A 81 -13.81 -1.18 -3.43
C ARG A 81 -13.37 0.28 -3.47
N ASP A 82 -12.07 0.53 -3.37
CA ASP A 82 -11.54 1.89 -3.49
C ASP A 82 -11.57 2.34 -4.96
N PRO A 83 -12.24 3.45 -5.29
CA PRO A 83 -12.40 3.89 -6.67
C PRO A 83 -11.12 4.48 -7.29
N ASP A 84 -10.12 4.80 -6.46
CA ASP A 84 -8.86 5.36 -6.94
C ASP A 84 -7.81 4.28 -7.19
N TRP A 85 -7.81 3.19 -6.43
CA TRP A 85 -6.79 2.14 -6.53
C TRP A 85 -7.30 0.76 -6.95
N GLY A 86 -8.62 0.55 -6.98
CA GLY A 86 -9.25 -0.67 -7.46
C GLY A 86 -9.22 -1.87 -6.51
N TYR A 87 -8.39 -1.85 -5.45
CA TYR A 87 -8.41 -2.85 -4.37
C TYR A 87 -9.42 -2.52 -3.27
N GLU A 88 -9.67 -3.48 -2.39
CA GLU A 88 -10.59 -3.31 -1.26
C GLU A 88 -9.96 -2.52 -0.11
N THR A 89 -10.73 -1.60 0.47
CA THR A 89 -10.42 -0.87 1.69
C THR A 89 -11.51 -1.12 2.73
N PRO A 90 -11.20 -1.03 4.04
CA PRO A 90 -12.19 -1.25 5.07
C PRO A 90 -13.23 -0.11 5.09
N SER A 91 -14.51 -0.45 4.99
CA SER A 91 -15.63 0.47 5.24
C SER A 91 -16.10 0.42 6.69
N GLU A 92 -15.90 -0.70 7.38
CA GLU A 92 -16.18 -0.86 8.82
C GLU A 92 -15.17 -1.82 9.46
N VAL A 93 -14.60 -1.41 10.60
CA VAL A 93 -13.75 -2.26 11.45
C VAL A 93 -14.26 -2.17 12.88
N PRO A 94 -14.74 -3.28 13.48
CA PRO A 94 -15.24 -3.27 14.84
C PRO A 94 -14.21 -2.71 15.84
N GLY A 95 -14.61 -1.68 16.58
CA GLY A 95 -13.76 -1.06 17.61
C GLY A 95 -12.74 -0.04 17.10
N ILE A 96 -12.76 0.30 15.81
CA ILE A 96 -11.90 1.32 15.18
C ILE A 96 -12.74 2.43 14.55
N ASP A 97 -12.36 3.68 14.81
CA ASP A 97 -12.93 4.86 14.16
C ASP A 97 -12.18 5.15 12.85
N LEU A 98 -12.64 4.53 11.77
CA LEU A 98 -12.03 4.66 10.44
C LEU A 98 -12.03 6.09 9.90
N LYS A 99 -12.85 7.02 10.42
CA LYS A 99 -12.82 8.42 9.97
C LYS A 99 -11.47 9.07 10.25
N ARG A 100 -10.81 8.67 11.34
CA ARG A 100 -9.45 9.12 11.69
C ARG A 100 -8.37 8.37 10.92
N ASP A 101 -8.65 7.15 10.48
CA ASP A 101 -7.66 6.31 9.80
C ASP A 101 -7.85 6.31 8.26
N SER A 102 -8.75 7.15 7.72
CA SER A 102 -9.02 7.29 6.29
C SER A 102 -8.36 8.54 5.69
N PRO A 103 -7.57 8.42 4.60
CA PRO A 103 -6.83 9.56 4.06
C PRO A 103 -7.76 10.60 3.42
N ARG A 104 -8.95 10.20 2.98
CA ARG A 104 -9.96 11.11 2.40
C ARG A 104 -10.49 12.14 3.41
N GLY A 105 -10.37 11.88 4.71
CA GLY A 105 -10.73 12.83 5.76
C GLY A 105 -9.72 13.96 5.97
N TYR A 106 -8.50 13.84 5.42
CA TYR A 106 -7.40 14.76 5.69
C TYR A 106 -7.10 15.75 4.55
N TYR A 107 -7.65 15.50 3.37
CA TYR A 107 -7.34 16.25 2.15
C TYR A 107 -8.62 16.67 1.45
N THR A 108 -8.61 17.81 0.75
CA THR A 108 -9.70 18.11 -0.18
C THR A 108 -9.72 17.08 -1.31
N PRO A 109 -10.85 16.90 -2.03
CA PRO A 109 -10.90 15.99 -3.17
C PRO A 109 -9.80 16.26 -4.22
N GLU A 110 -9.49 17.53 -4.47
CA GLU A 110 -8.46 17.97 -5.40
C GLU A 110 -7.05 17.64 -4.88
N GLU A 111 -6.76 17.95 -3.60
CA GLU A 111 -5.48 17.60 -2.95
C GLU A 111 -5.26 16.08 -2.97
N TYR A 112 -6.31 15.30 -2.67
CA TYR A 112 -6.25 13.84 -2.68
C TYR A 112 -5.97 13.29 -4.07
N SER A 113 -6.71 13.74 -5.08
CA SER A 113 -6.53 13.32 -6.49
C SER A 113 -5.12 13.65 -7.01
N GLN A 114 -4.60 14.85 -6.70
CA GLN A 114 -3.23 15.22 -7.04
C GLN A 114 -2.21 14.27 -6.39
N ARG A 115 -2.38 13.93 -5.11
CA ARG A 115 -1.51 13.00 -4.40
C ARG A 115 -1.54 11.60 -5.00
N VAL A 116 -2.74 11.08 -5.32
CA VAL A 116 -2.90 9.80 -6.04
C VAL A 116 -2.16 9.83 -7.37
N GLY A 117 -2.32 10.90 -8.15
CA GLY A 117 -1.64 11.09 -9.43
C GLY A 117 -0.12 11.10 -9.32
N VAL A 118 0.43 11.80 -8.32
CA VAL A 118 1.88 11.80 -8.03
C VAL A 118 2.36 10.40 -7.67
N LEU A 119 1.67 9.71 -6.75
CA LEU A 119 2.04 8.36 -6.32
C LEU A 119 2.01 7.35 -7.47
N ARG A 120 1.00 7.41 -8.35
CA ARG A 120 0.94 6.58 -9.56
C ARG A 120 2.13 6.83 -10.48
N LYS A 121 2.43 8.10 -10.76
CA LYS A 121 3.57 8.49 -11.60
C LYS A 121 4.88 7.96 -11.02
N GLU A 122 5.08 8.09 -9.71
CA GLU A 122 6.27 7.58 -9.03
C GLU A 122 6.37 6.06 -9.11
N ARG A 123 5.28 5.33 -8.86
CA ARG A 123 5.26 3.86 -8.95
C ARG A 123 5.52 3.37 -10.37
N ARG A 124 4.95 4.02 -11.38
CA ARG A 124 5.19 3.71 -12.79
C ARG A 124 6.66 3.91 -13.14
N ALA A 125 7.23 5.06 -12.78
CA ALA A 125 8.65 5.34 -13.01
C ALA A 125 9.55 4.33 -12.29
N TRP A 126 9.17 3.91 -11.08
CA TRP A 126 9.91 2.89 -10.33
C TRP A 126 9.87 1.54 -11.04
N LEU A 127 8.68 1.04 -11.39
CA LEU A 127 8.51 -0.29 -12.01
C LEU A 127 9.09 -0.37 -13.43
N ALA A 128 9.13 0.74 -14.17
CA ALA A 128 9.72 0.79 -15.50
C ALA A 128 11.23 0.44 -15.54
N GLN A 129 11.90 0.43 -14.39
CA GLN A 129 13.30 -0.02 -14.28
C GLN A 129 13.47 -1.54 -14.40
N PHE A 130 12.37 -2.32 -14.38
CA PHE A 130 12.40 -3.78 -14.38
C PHE A 130 11.77 -4.34 -15.67
N PRO A 131 12.51 -4.40 -16.80
CA PRO A 131 11.94 -4.78 -18.09
C PRO A 131 11.45 -6.24 -18.17
N GLY A 132 11.86 -7.11 -17.24
CA GLY A 132 11.41 -8.51 -17.18
C GLY A 132 10.14 -8.74 -16.36
N LEU A 133 9.51 -7.69 -15.83
CA LEU A 133 8.34 -7.80 -14.97
C LEU A 133 7.09 -8.19 -15.77
N ASP A 134 6.26 -9.10 -15.25
CA ASP A 134 4.97 -9.48 -15.84
C ASP A 134 4.10 -8.21 -16.01
N PRO A 135 3.57 -7.92 -17.21
CA PRO A 135 2.80 -6.71 -17.49
C PRO A 135 1.61 -6.48 -16.57
N ALA A 136 1.02 -7.54 -15.99
CA ALA A 136 -0.07 -7.42 -15.05
C ALA A 136 0.32 -6.62 -13.78
N ILE A 137 1.60 -6.61 -13.40
CA ILE A 137 2.08 -5.92 -12.21
C ILE A 137 2.03 -4.38 -12.37
N PRO A 138 2.64 -3.76 -13.40
CA PRO A 138 2.49 -2.32 -13.62
C PRO A 138 1.06 -1.94 -14.01
N GLU A 139 0.33 -2.78 -14.74
CA GLU A 139 -1.09 -2.52 -15.10
C GLU A 139 -1.99 -2.39 -13.86
N ALA A 140 -1.71 -3.14 -12.79
CA ALA A 140 -2.50 -3.08 -11.55
C ALA A 140 -2.49 -1.70 -10.86
N ILE A 141 -1.54 -0.81 -11.16
CA ILE A 141 -1.52 0.56 -10.62
C ILE A 141 -2.46 1.50 -11.39
N GLU A 142 -2.81 1.15 -12.62
CA GLU A 142 -3.69 1.93 -13.48
C GLU A 142 -5.17 1.56 -13.31
N ALA A 143 -5.48 0.50 -12.54
CA ALA A 143 -6.84 0.03 -12.35
C ALA A 143 -7.76 1.12 -11.76
N HIS A 144 -8.94 1.23 -12.37
CA HIS A 144 -10.09 2.05 -11.98
C HIS A 144 -11.26 1.12 -11.59
#